data_AF-A0A9W8K4V5-F1
#
_entry.id   AF-A0A9W8K4V5-F1
#
_cell.length_a   1.000
_cell.length_b   1.000
_cell.length_c   1.000
_cell.angle_alpha   90.00
_cell.angle_beta   90.00
_cell.angle_gamma   90.00
#
_symmetry.space_group_name_H-M   'P 1'
#
loop_
_entity.id
_entity.type
_entity.pdbx_description
1 polymer ?
#
loop_
_entity_poly.entity_id
_entity_poly.type
_entity_poly.pdbx_seq_one_letter_code
_entity_poly.pdbx_strand_id
1 'polypeptide(L)'
;MDRTEEQLLCEGLQLEEFEVLQAIYPDFISNPSSFRNDKVLHLMLGVELPNETGIEVFSPQADHPNLAPSSSAILLSSLPPLRICLRFPSEYPLQKPPEITYIRVEYLWFKQADALRCALLGSWQPGETILYSWIEFVRNGQFLRNLGLLSLSNILGLVHDSPESLSQYLREYDANLKLVAFRDALYSCPICLSSRKGVHFAQLSCSHIFCRSCIEEYWSISVREGDLERVRCIDPECMKAKKGATDDEVEQVLSGISLARWRWLRDKREFERDPDHVYCPACESPVRKCEKDDMNAPDGPWVKFRLCNECRFSFCKVCKSSWHGPLVVCPVPLELVRRYVEATKTNSEEA
;
A
#
# COMPACT_ATOMS: atom_id res chain seq x y z
N MET A 1 58.77 -14.22 -1.51
CA MET A 1 58.13 -15.10 -0.52
C MET A 1 58.01 -16.48 -1.14
N ASP A 2 58.02 -17.53 -0.31
CA ASP A 2 57.67 -18.86 -0.82
C ASP A 2 56.19 -18.86 -1.24
N ARG A 3 55.84 -19.62 -2.28
CA ARG A 3 54.45 -19.68 -2.81
C ARG A 3 53.46 -20.12 -1.72
N THR A 4 53.94 -20.89 -0.75
CA THR A 4 53.20 -21.35 0.43
C THR A 4 52.91 -20.22 1.43
N GLU A 5 53.84 -19.28 1.64
CA GLU A 5 53.66 -18.14 2.55
C GLU A 5 52.63 -17.15 2.01
N GLU A 6 52.64 -16.89 0.70
CA GLU A 6 51.67 -16.01 0.05
C GLU A 6 50.24 -16.57 0.10
N GLN A 7 50.09 -17.90 -0.01
CA GLN A 7 48.80 -18.57 0.14
C GLN A 7 48.26 -18.48 1.58
N LEU A 8 49.11 -18.68 2.59
CA LEU A 8 48.71 -18.52 3.99
C LEU A 8 48.31 -17.08 4.32
N LEU A 9 49.03 -16.10 3.76
CA LEU A 9 48.67 -14.68 3.89
C LEU A 9 47.33 -14.39 3.21
N CYS A 10 47.10 -14.91 2.00
CA CYS A 10 45.82 -14.82 1.32
C CYS A 10 44.70 -15.41 2.18
N GLU A 11 44.86 -16.63 2.70
CA GLU A 11 43.85 -17.27 3.55
C GLU A 11 43.47 -16.44 4.78
N GLY A 12 44.45 -15.80 5.42
CA GLY A 12 44.22 -14.87 6.54
C GLY A 12 43.40 -13.65 6.11
N LEU A 13 43.82 -12.96 5.04
CA LEU A 13 43.13 -11.77 4.52
C LEU A 13 41.69 -12.09 4.06
N GLN A 14 41.48 -13.26 3.46
CA GLN A 14 40.15 -13.72 3.07
C GLN A 14 39.23 -13.93 4.28
N LEU A 15 39.77 -14.53 5.35
CA LEU A 15 39.01 -14.76 6.58
C LEU A 15 38.67 -13.43 7.25
N GLU A 16 39.63 -12.51 7.34
CA GLU A 16 39.44 -11.16 7.87
C GLU A 16 38.36 -10.41 7.08
N GLU A 17 38.43 -10.40 5.74
CA GLU A 17 37.42 -9.75 4.91
C GLU A 17 36.03 -10.35 5.16
N PHE A 18 35.91 -11.68 5.19
CA PHE A 18 34.64 -12.34 5.46
C PHE A 18 34.07 -12.00 6.85
N GLU A 19 34.90 -11.99 7.89
CA GLU A 19 34.47 -11.66 9.25
C GLU A 19 34.02 -10.20 9.36
N VAL A 20 34.72 -9.28 8.70
CA VAL A 20 34.31 -7.87 8.59
C VAL A 20 32.96 -7.76 7.89
N LEU A 21 32.76 -8.44 6.76
CA LEU A 21 31.48 -8.44 6.06
C LEU A 21 30.35 -9.03 6.91
N GLN A 22 30.62 -10.10 7.65
CA GLN A 22 29.62 -10.72 8.52
C GLN A 22 29.21 -9.79 9.68
N ALA A 23 30.14 -8.96 10.16
CA ALA A 23 29.85 -7.97 11.20
C ALA A 23 29.04 -6.78 10.68
N ILE A 24 29.33 -6.28 9.47
CA ILE A 24 28.69 -5.07 8.92
C ILE A 24 27.37 -5.41 8.21
N TYR A 25 27.34 -6.51 7.44
CA TYR A 25 26.21 -6.91 6.60
C TYR A 25 25.79 -8.36 6.84
N PRO A 26 25.41 -8.74 8.07
CA PRO A 26 24.99 -10.11 8.38
C PRO A 26 23.81 -10.56 7.49
N ASP A 27 22.90 -9.64 7.16
CA ASP A 27 21.68 -9.93 6.39
C ASP A 27 21.95 -10.18 4.89
N PHE A 28 23.12 -9.78 4.37
CA PHE A 28 23.46 -10.00 2.97
C PHE A 28 24.11 -11.36 2.72
N ILE A 29 24.63 -12.04 3.74
CA ILE A 29 25.34 -13.31 3.59
C ILE A 29 24.37 -14.48 3.72
N SER A 30 24.18 -15.21 2.63
CA SER A 30 23.42 -16.45 2.62
C SER A 30 24.33 -17.64 2.94
N ASN A 31 23.96 -18.46 3.92
CA ASN A 31 24.67 -19.69 4.29
C ASN A 31 26.17 -19.49 4.61
N PRO A 32 26.51 -18.84 5.75
CA PRO A 32 27.91 -18.53 6.11
C PRO A 32 28.80 -19.77 6.29
N SER A 33 28.24 -20.96 6.51
CA SER A 33 29.00 -22.22 6.58
C SER A 33 29.67 -22.60 5.26
N SER A 34 29.12 -22.19 4.12
CA SER A 34 29.68 -22.50 2.80
C SER A 34 31.09 -21.90 2.62
N PHE A 35 31.31 -20.72 3.20
CA PHE A 35 32.59 -20.03 3.11
C PHE A 35 33.70 -20.78 3.86
N ARG A 36 33.39 -21.33 5.04
CA ARG A 36 34.37 -22.05 5.87
C ARG A 36 34.83 -23.37 5.22
N ASN A 37 33.99 -24.00 4.41
CA ASN A 37 34.29 -25.29 3.80
C ASN A 37 34.91 -25.13 2.40
N ASP A 38 34.25 -24.36 1.54
CA ASP A 38 34.56 -24.33 0.11
C ASP A 38 35.08 -22.97 -0.38
N LYS A 39 35.27 -22.00 0.54
CA LYS A 39 35.62 -20.61 0.20
C LYS A 39 34.61 -19.97 -0.76
N VAL A 40 33.34 -20.39 -0.65
CA VAL A 40 32.22 -19.89 -1.44
C VAL A 40 31.36 -18.95 -0.59
N LEU A 41 31.07 -17.76 -1.13
CA LEU A 41 30.25 -16.75 -0.50
C LEU A 41 29.02 -16.45 -1.36
N HIS A 42 27.83 -16.51 -0.76
CA HIS A 42 26.58 -16.13 -1.42
C HIS A 42 26.09 -14.81 -0.83
N LEU A 43 25.95 -13.80 -1.68
CA LEU A 43 25.47 -12.47 -1.32
C LEU A 43 24.05 -12.24 -1.87
N MET A 44 23.16 -11.67 -1.07
CA MET A 44 21.87 -11.14 -1.48
C MET A 44 21.84 -9.65 -1.25
N LEU A 45 22.00 -8.87 -2.32
CA LEU A 45 22.21 -7.42 -2.25
C LEU A 45 20.96 -6.70 -2.73
N GLY A 46 20.18 -6.18 -1.78
CA GLY A 46 19.10 -5.24 -2.09
C GLY A 46 19.68 -3.94 -2.67
N VAL A 47 18.94 -3.29 -3.57
CA VAL A 47 19.39 -2.05 -4.21
C VAL A 47 18.52 -0.91 -3.71
N GLU A 48 19.14 0.02 -2.98
CA GLU A 48 18.59 1.30 -2.54
C GLU A 48 18.78 2.33 -3.65
N LEU A 49 17.69 3.03 -3.99
CA LEU A 49 17.71 4.08 -4.99
C LEU A 49 17.93 5.44 -4.29
N PRO A 50 18.71 6.36 -4.89
CA PRO A 50 19.14 7.59 -4.22
C PRO A 50 17.98 8.53 -3.85
N ASN A 51 16.84 8.43 -4.53
CA ASN A 51 15.55 9.08 -4.25
C ASN A 51 14.43 8.22 -4.86
N GLU A 52 13.16 8.66 -4.72
CA GLU A 52 12.08 8.13 -5.56
C GLU A 52 12.45 8.28 -7.04
N THR A 53 12.81 7.15 -7.64
CA THR A 53 13.35 7.05 -8.99
C THR A 53 12.24 6.53 -9.90
N GLY A 54 12.07 7.18 -11.05
CA GLY A 54 11.11 6.75 -12.06
C GLY A 54 11.61 5.49 -12.77
N ILE A 55 10.83 4.43 -12.76
CA ILE A 55 11.12 3.19 -13.47
C ILE A 55 10.19 3.09 -14.67
N GLU A 56 10.79 2.98 -15.85
CA GLU A 56 10.08 2.76 -17.11
C GLU A 56 10.42 1.35 -17.61
N VAL A 57 9.39 0.51 -17.74
CA VAL A 57 9.55 -0.86 -18.22
C VAL A 57 9.07 -0.96 -19.66
N PHE A 58 9.94 -1.44 -20.53
CA PHE A 58 9.74 -1.55 -21.98
C PHE A 58 9.68 -3.01 -22.42
N SER A 59 8.86 -3.29 -23.43
CA SER A 59 8.88 -4.57 -24.14
C SER A 59 9.99 -4.57 -25.20
N PRO A 60 10.70 -5.70 -25.40
CA PRO A 60 11.74 -5.79 -26.43
C PRO A 60 11.23 -5.69 -27.88
N GLN A 61 9.92 -5.71 -28.13
CA GLN A 61 9.32 -5.68 -29.48
C GLN A 61 8.80 -4.30 -29.94
N ALA A 62 9.13 -3.21 -29.23
CA ALA A 62 8.65 -1.86 -29.56
C ALA A 62 9.42 -1.21 -30.73
N ASP A 63 9.45 -1.86 -31.90
CA ASP A 63 10.03 -1.33 -33.15
C ASP A 63 9.00 -0.62 -34.06
N HIS A 64 7.81 -0.26 -33.55
CA HIS A 64 6.84 0.56 -34.28
C HIS A 64 6.87 2.02 -33.80
N PRO A 65 7.28 2.99 -34.65
CA PRO A 65 7.54 4.38 -34.25
C PRO A 65 6.30 5.24 -34.01
N ASN A 66 5.10 4.67 -33.80
CA ASN A 66 3.84 5.43 -33.73
C ASN A 66 2.85 5.00 -32.64
N LEU A 67 3.28 4.25 -31.62
CA LEU A 67 2.52 4.15 -30.37
C LEU A 67 3.29 4.90 -29.29
N ALA A 68 2.74 6.02 -28.82
CA ALA A 68 3.28 6.72 -27.65
C ALA A 68 3.53 5.71 -26.52
N PRO A 69 4.65 5.78 -25.80
CA PRO A 69 4.89 4.88 -24.67
C PRO A 69 3.81 5.15 -23.61
N SER A 70 2.81 4.28 -23.55
CA SER A 70 1.77 4.30 -22.52
C SER A 70 2.24 3.68 -21.20
N SER A 71 3.56 3.51 -21.01
CA SER A 71 4.13 3.04 -19.75
C SER A 71 4.30 4.23 -18.81
N SER A 72 3.31 4.46 -17.95
CA SER A 72 3.43 5.42 -16.85
C SER A 72 4.58 4.97 -15.94
N ALA A 73 5.60 5.81 -15.77
CA ALA A 73 6.71 5.52 -14.88
C ALA A 73 6.21 5.25 -13.44
N ILE A 74 6.73 4.20 -12.80
CA ILE A 74 6.48 3.93 -11.38
C ILE A 74 7.59 4.53 -10.53
N LEU A 75 7.26 5.12 -9.39
CA LEU A 75 8.24 5.70 -8.47
C LEU A 75 8.60 4.66 -7.40
N LEU A 76 9.87 4.29 -7.34
CA LEU A 76 10.38 3.32 -6.35
C LEU A 76 11.58 3.91 -5.59
N SER A 77 11.78 3.39 -4.38
CA SER A 77 12.95 3.67 -3.54
C SER A 77 13.89 2.48 -3.39
N SER A 78 13.43 1.27 -3.72
CA SER A 78 14.22 0.05 -3.62
C SER A 78 13.89 -0.94 -4.75
N LEU A 79 14.88 -1.74 -5.15
CA LEU A 79 14.71 -2.83 -6.12
C LEU A 79 15.01 -4.20 -5.48
N PRO A 80 14.43 -5.30 -6.02
CA PRO A 80 14.67 -6.65 -5.56
C PRO A 80 16.16 -7.03 -5.60
N PRO A 81 16.62 -7.93 -4.72
CA PRO A 81 18.04 -8.15 -4.52
C PRO A 81 18.71 -8.87 -5.71
N LEU A 82 19.98 -8.54 -5.94
CA LEU A 82 20.87 -9.31 -6.79
C LEU A 82 21.51 -10.43 -5.96
N ARG A 83 21.44 -11.67 -6.45
CA ARG A 83 22.12 -12.82 -5.85
C ARG A 83 23.46 -13.05 -6.53
N ILE A 84 24.55 -12.78 -5.81
CA ILE A 84 25.92 -12.92 -6.33
C ILE A 84 26.60 -14.08 -5.61
N CYS A 85 27.12 -15.05 -6.36
CA CYS A 85 27.92 -16.13 -5.82
C CYS A 85 29.39 -15.90 -6.16
N LEU A 86 30.24 -15.93 -5.15
CA LEU A 86 31.66 -15.69 -5.22
C LEU A 86 32.41 -16.93 -4.75
N ARG A 87 33.60 -17.16 -5.31
CA ARG A 87 34.55 -18.16 -4.84
C ARG A 87 35.92 -17.53 -4.72
N PHE A 88 36.60 -17.79 -3.61
CA PHE A 88 37.86 -17.13 -3.32
C PHE A 88 38.99 -18.07 -3.73
N PRO A 89 39.75 -17.76 -4.80
CA PRO A 89 40.90 -18.58 -5.18
C PRO A 89 42.01 -18.44 -4.13
N SER A 90 42.94 -19.40 -4.08
CA SER A 90 44.06 -19.38 -3.12
C SER A 90 44.97 -18.16 -3.25
N GLU A 91 44.91 -17.48 -4.40
CA GLU A 91 45.73 -16.32 -4.73
C GLU A 91 45.03 -14.97 -4.50
N TYR A 92 43.78 -14.95 -4.04
CA TYR A 92 43.05 -13.72 -3.66
C TYR A 92 43.36 -13.35 -2.19
N PRO A 93 43.66 -12.10 -1.85
CA PRO A 93 43.62 -10.88 -2.67
C PRO A 93 44.93 -10.45 -3.33
N LEU A 94 46.03 -11.17 -3.13
CA LEU A 94 47.35 -10.65 -3.53
C LEU A 94 47.58 -10.64 -5.04
N GLN A 95 47.16 -11.67 -5.77
CA GLN A 95 47.51 -11.83 -7.19
C GLN A 95 46.31 -11.92 -8.13
N LYS A 96 45.16 -12.45 -7.65
CA LYS A 96 43.95 -12.63 -8.47
C LYS A 96 42.71 -12.07 -7.75
N PRO A 97 41.70 -11.59 -8.49
CA PRO A 97 40.42 -11.17 -7.92
C PRO A 97 39.61 -12.39 -7.42
N PRO A 98 38.53 -12.17 -6.65
CA PRO A 98 37.60 -13.23 -6.33
C PRO A 98 36.80 -13.61 -7.58
N GLU A 99 36.44 -14.88 -7.69
CA GLU A 99 35.75 -15.40 -8.87
C GLU A 99 34.23 -15.30 -8.71
N ILE A 100 33.59 -14.50 -9.56
CA ILE A 100 32.13 -14.47 -9.65
C ILE A 100 31.68 -15.76 -10.34
N THR A 101 30.95 -16.63 -9.65
CA THR A 101 30.43 -17.88 -10.23
C THR A 101 29.14 -17.60 -11.00
N TYR A 102 28.22 -16.83 -10.42
CA TYR A 102 27.01 -16.37 -11.09
C TYR A 102 26.47 -15.08 -10.47
N ILE A 103 25.69 -14.35 -11.25
CA ILE A 103 24.82 -13.25 -10.80
C ILE A 103 23.40 -13.65 -11.22
N ARG A 104 22.47 -13.73 -10.27
CA ARG A 104 21.07 -14.11 -10.51
C ARG A 104 20.14 -13.04 -9.95
N VAL A 105 19.01 -12.89 -10.62
CA VAL A 105 18.01 -11.86 -10.30
C VAL A 105 16.64 -12.49 -10.39
N GLU A 106 15.84 -12.32 -9.35
CA GLU A 106 14.44 -12.77 -9.38
C GLU A 106 13.64 -11.88 -10.34
N TYR A 107 12.70 -12.50 -11.06
CA TYR A 107 11.87 -11.81 -12.06
C TYR A 107 12.64 -11.11 -13.19
N LEU A 108 13.94 -11.40 -13.38
CA LEU A 108 14.75 -10.93 -14.51
C LEU A 108 14.67 -9.41 -14.76
N TRP A 109 14.45 -8.62 -13.70
CA TRP A 109 14.35 -7.16 -13.80
C TRP A 109 15.67 -6.52 -14.25
N PHE A 110 16.80 -7.21 -13.99
CA PHE A 110 18.14 -6.83 -14.44
C PHE A 110 18.72 -7.92 -15.34
N LYS A 111 18.98 -7.58 -16.62
CA LYS A 111 19.47 -8.52 -17.65
C LYS A 111 20.97 -8.37 -17.99
N GLN A 112 21.65 -7.32 -17.50
CA GLN A 112 23.05 -7.02 -17.84
C GLN A 112 24.07 -7.66 -16.87
N ALA A 113 23.88 -8.93 -16.51
CA ALA A 113 24.73 -9.63 -15.54
C ALA A 113 26.22 -9.64 -15.91
N ASP A 114 26.54 -9.85 -17.20
CA ASP A 114 27.93 -9.85 -17.67
C ASP A 114 28.58 -8.47 -17.60
N ALA A 115 27.81 -7.40 -17.89
CA ALA A 115 28.32 -6.04 -17.79
C ALA A 115 28.61 -5.66 -16.33
N LEU A 116 27.73 -6.04 -15.39
CA LEU A 116 27.97 -5.89 -13.96
C LEU A 116 29.20 -6.71 -13.51
N ARG A 117 29.33 -7.95 -13.97
CA ARG A 117 30.50 -8.80 -13.69
C ARG A 117 31.80 -8.11 -14.14
N CYS A 118 31.82 -7.55 -15.35
CA CYS A 118 32.97 -6.81 -15.86
C CYS A 118 33.27 -5.55 -15.03
N ALA A 119 32.24 -4.79 -14.63
CA ALA A 119 32.42 -3.61 -13.79
C ALA A 119 33.00 -3.96 -12.41
N LEU A 120 32.47 -5.01 -11.76
CA LEU A 120 32.97 -5.49 -10.46
C LEU A 120 34.43 -5.94 -10.58
N LEU A 121 34.73 -6.85 -11.51
CA LEU A 121 36.10 -7.35 -11.70
C LEU A 121 37.09 -6.25 -12.13
N GLY A 122 36.65 -5.28 -12.93
CA GLY A 122 37.46 -4.15 -13.37
C GLY A 122 37.78 -3.14 -12.27
N SER A 123 37.05 -3.17 -11.14
CA SER A 123 37.31 -2.30 -9.98
C SER A 123 38.34 -2.85 -9.00
N TRP A 124 38.73 -4.13 -9.12
CA TRP A 124 39.68 -4.77 -8.21
C TRP A 124 41.14 -4.45 -8.57
N GLN A 125 42.00 -4.30 -7.57
CA GLN A 125 43.44 -4.14 -7.71
C GLN A 125 44.22 -5.21 -6.91
N PRO A 126 45.37 -5.67 -7.41
CA PRO A 126 46.21 -6.63 -6.68
C PRO A 126 46.61 -6.14 -5.29
N GLY A 127 46.41 -7.00 -4.28
CA GLY A 127 46.72 -6.70 -2.88
C GLY A 127 45.53 -6.16 -2.07
N GLU A 128 44.40 -5.86 -2.71
CA GLU A 128 43.23 -5.28 -2.03
C GLU A 128 42.08 -6.28 -1.86
N THR A 129 41.50 -6.28 -0.65
CA THR A 129 40.15 -6.81 -0.39
C THR A 129 39.13 -5.84 -0.98
N ILE A 130 38.03 -6.33 -1.56
CA ILE A 130 37.19 -5.53 -2.46
C ILE A 130 35.69 -5.70 -2.24
N LEU A 131 35.28 -6.70 -1.48
CA LEU A 131 33.88 -7.08 -1.39
C LEU A 131 33.01 -6.04 -0.69
N TYR A 132 33.55 -5.31 0.28
CA TYR A 132 32.85 -4.17 0.86
C TYR A 132 32.49 -3.13 -0.21
N SER A 133 33.45 -2.76 -1.05
CA SER A 133 33.27 -1.81 -2.15
C SER A 133 32.26 -2.33 -3.18
N TRP A 134 32.31 -3.62 -3.50
CA TRP A 134 31.34 -4.25 -4.40
C TRP A 134 29.92 -4.25 -3.83
N ILE A 135 29.77 -4.54 -2.54
CA ILE A 135 28.47 -4.50 -1.84
C ILE A 135 27.91 -3.09 -1.90
N GLU A 136 28.69 -2.07 -1.55
CA GLU A 136 28.23 -0.68 -1.56
C GLU A 136 27.94 -0.16 -2.98
N PHE A 137 28.72 -0.59 -3.97
CA PHE A 137 28.48 -0.25 -5.38
C PHE A 137 27.13 -0.78 -5.88
N VAL A 138 26.75 -1.99 -5.46
CA VAL A 138 25.45 -2.61 -5.80
C VAL A 138 24.33 -2.02 -4.94
N ARG A 139 24.52 -2.00 -3.62
CA ARG A 139 23.52 -1.57 -2.64
C ARG A 139 23.07 -0.13 -2.89
N ASN A 140 23.98 0.79 -3.17
CA ASN A 140 23.64 2.19 -3.41
C ASN A 140 23.18 2.46 -4.86
N GLY A 141 22.95 1.41 -5.66
CA GLY A 141 22.50 1.52 -7.05
C GLY A 141 23.49 2.19 -8.01
N GLN A 142 24.76 2.39 -7.61
CA GLN A 142 25.76 3.09 -8.42
C GLN A 142 26.04 2.37 -9.74
N PHE A 143 25.97 1.04 -9.72
CA PHE A 143 26.12 0.22 -10.92
C PHE A 143 25.08 0.54 -12.00
N LEU A 144 23.85 0.94 -11.64
CA LEU A 144 22.82 1.29 -12.61
C LEU A 144 23.24 2.49 -13.46
N ARG A 145 23.89 3.49 -12.86
CA ARG A 145 24.43 4.64 -13.58
C ARG A 145 25.69 4.27 -14.36
N ASN A 146 26.57 3.46 -13.77
CA ASN A 146 27.80 3.00 -14.42
C ASN A 146 27.53 2.20 -15.70
N LEU A 147 26.45 1.39 -15.70
CA LEU A 147 26.02 0.61 -16.86
C LEU A 147 25.11 1.38 -17.84
N GLY A 148 24.88 2.67 -17.59
CA GLY A 148 24.04 3.51 -18.46
C GLY A 148 22.54 3.20 -18.41
N LEU A 149 22.07 2.49 -17.38
CA LEU A 149 20.64 2.17 -17.18
C LEU A 149 19.89 3.33 -16.51
N LEU A 150 20.54 4.06 -15.62
CA LEU A 150 19.98 5.20 -14.89
C LEU A 150 20.41 6.52 -15.51
N SER A 151 19.43 7.31 -15.98
CA SER A 151 19.66 8.63 -16.59
C SER A 151 20.03 9.72 -15.56
N LEU A 152 20.45 10.89 -16.05
CA LEU A 152 20.67 12.08 -15.21
C LEU A 152 19.37 12.60 -14.56
N SER A 153 18.22 12.28 -15.17
CA SER A 153 16.89 12.65 -14.70
C SER A 153 16.32 11.69 -13.66
N ASN A 154 17.12 10.73 -13.14
CA ASN A 154 16.67 9.64 -12.26
C ASN A 154 15.52 8.81 -12.85
N ILE A 155 15.60 8.54 -14.15
CA ILE A 155 14.73 7.58 -14.85
C ILE A 155 15.57 6.35 -15.18
N LEU A 156 15.13 5.18 -14.70
CA LEU A 156 15.71 3.87 -14.95
C LEU A 156 14.89 3.12 -16.00
N GLY A 157 15.50 2.84 -17.15
CA GLY A 157 14.89 2.06 -18.21
C GLY A 157 15.17 0.56 -18.05
N LEU A 158 14.13 -0.25 -17.91
CA LEU A 158 14.22 -1.71 -17.82
C LEU A 158 13.54 -2.36 -19.03
N VAL A 159 14.13 -3.42 -19.58
CA VAL A 159 13.54 -4.17 -20.70
C VAL A 159 13.08 -5.54 -20.20
N HIS A 160 11.78 -5.82 -20.32
CA HIS A 160 11.19 -7.07 -19.84
C HIS A 160 10.09 -7.58 -20.79
N ASP A 161 9.99 -8.90 -20.93
CA ASP A 161 9.05 -9.56 -21.85
C ASP A 161 7.59 -9.39 -21.40
N SER A 162 7.38 -9.05 -20.13
CA SER A 162 6.07 -8.72 -19.54
C SER A 162 6.17 -7.46 -18.68
N PRO A 163 6.07 -6.26 -19.26
CA PRO A 163 6.28 -4.99 -18.55
C PRO A 163 5.31 -4.72 -17.41
N GLU A 164 4.04 -5.09 -17.57
CA GLU A 164 2.98 -4.88 -16.56
C GLU A 164 3.22 -5.75 -15.33
N SER A 165 3.49 -7.04 -15.53
CA SER A 165 3.77 -7.98 -14.44
C SER A 165 5.01 -7.59 -13.66
N LEU A 166 6.07 -7.13 -14.34
CA LEU A 166 7.27 -6.65 -13.66
C LEU A 166 6.99 -5.37 -12.87
N SER A 167 6.28 -4.41 -13.48
CA SER A 167 5.91 -3.15 -12.79
C SER A 167 5.06 -3.41 -11.54
N GLN A 168 4.12 -4.36 -11.59
CA GLN A 168 3.35 -4.78 -10.43
C GLN A 168 4.23 -5.40 -9.35
N TYR A 169 5.08 -6.37 -9.71
CA TYR A 169 5.99 -7.01 -8.77
C TYR A 169 6.91 -6.01 -8.06
N LEU A 170 7.49 -5.07 -8.81
CA LEU A 170 8.37 -4.04 -8.25
C LEU A 170 7.64 -3.11 -7.27
N ARG A 171 6.39 -2.71 -7.59
CA ARG A 171 5.55 -1.92 -6.69
C ARG A 171 5.25 -2.66 -5.39
N GLU A 172 4.86 -3.92 -5.49
CA GLU A 172 4.56 -4.76 -4.33
C GLU A 172 5.80 -4.96 -3.46
N TYR A 173 6.97 -5.21 -4.07
CA TYR A 173 8.24 -5.35 -3.36
C TYR A 173 8.64 -4.08 -2.59
N ASP A 174 8.63 -2.92 -3.26
CA ASP A 174 8.98 -1.63 -2.63
C ASP A 174 7.97 -1.26 -1.52
N ALA A 175 6.67 -1.48 -1.75
CA ALA A 175 5.63 -1.27 -0.74
C ALA A 175 5.81 -2.17 0.49
N ASN A 176 6.17 -3.44 0.28
CA ASN A 176 6.44 -4.38 1.37
C ASN A 176 7.66 -3.97 2.19
N LEU A 177 8.75 -3.53 1.55
CA LEU A 177 9.94 -3.04 2.26
C LEU A 177 9.62 -1.79 3.08
N LYS A 178 8.90 -0.82 2.51
CA LYS A 178 8.43 0.38 3.23
C LYS A 178 7.57 0.00 4.43
N LEU A 179 6.68 -0.98 4.27
CA LEU A 179 5.83 -1.47 5.35
C LEU A 179 6.65 -2.15 6.47
N VAL A 180 7.64 -2.98 6.13
CA VAL A 180 8.53 -3.61 7.12
C VAL A 180 9.33 -2.54 7.87
N ALA A 181 9.92 -1.58 7.16
CA ALA A 181 10.64 -0.45 7.75
C ALA A 181 9.75 0.37 8.69
N PHE A 182 8.52 0.68 8.27
CA PHE A 182 7.53 1.34 9.11
C PHE A 182 7.23 0.52 10.38
N ARG A 183 7.01 -0.79 10.26
CA ARG A 183 6.65 -1.62 11.42
C ARG A 183 7.74 -1.68 12.48
N ASP A 184 9.01 -1.60 12.09
CA ASP A 184 10.15 -1.65 13.00
C ASP A 184 10.63 -0.29 13.51
N ALA A 185 10.35 0.80 12.80
CA ALA A 185 10.65 2.15 13.25
C ALA A 185 9.86 2.54 14.51
N LEU A 186 10.44 3.44 15.32
CA LEU A 186 9.81 3.98 16.52
C LEU A 186 9.03 5.25 16.20
N TYR A 187 7.80 5.33 16.71
CA TYR A 187 6.94 6.50 16.56
C TYR A 187 6.37 6.91 17.91
N SER A 188 6.16 8.21 18.09
CA SER A 188 5.48 8.78 19.24
C SER A 188 4.06 9.19 18.87
N CYS A 189 3.06 8.73 19.63
CA CYS A 189 1.67 9.09 19.36
C CYS A 189 1.36 10.49 19.91
N PRO A 190 0.80 11.42 19.11
CA PRO A 190 0.50 12.78 19.59
C PRO A 190 -0.67 12.82 20.59
N ILE A 191 -1.44 11.74 20.72
CA ILE A 191 -2.62 11.68 21.60
C ILE A 191 -2.23 11.20 23.00
N CYS A 192 -1.57 10.04 23.10
CA CYS A 192 -1.17 9.45 24.38
C CYS A 192 0.30 9.64 24.74
N LEU A 193 1.08 10.30 23.89
CA LEU A 193 2.52 10.60 24.06
C LEU A 193 3.42 9.38 24.27
N SER A 194 2.91 8.17 24.00
CA SER A 194 3.66 6.93 24.14
C SER A 194 4.47 6.64 22.88
N SER A 195 5.73 6.22 23.07
CA SER A 195 6.62 5.77 22.00
C SER A 195 6.63 4.25 21.89
N ARG A 196 6.31 3.71 20.70
CA ARG A 196 6.29 2.27 20.41
C ARG A 196 6.69 2.01 18.96
N LYS A 197 6.98 0.75 18.62
CA LYS A 197 7.22 0.32 17.23
C LYS A 197 5.99 0.58 16.35
N GLY A 198 6.22 0.90 15.07
CA GLY A 198 5.17 1.23 14.10
C GLY A 198 4.16 0.11 13.84
N VAL A 199 4.46 -1.13 14.20
CA VAL A 199 3.47 -2.23 14.24
C VAL A 199 2.23 -1.92 15.12
N HIS A 200 2.38 -1.06 16.12
CA HIS A 200 1.28 -0.58 16.98
C HIS A 200 0.66 0.73 16.50
N PHE A 201 1.04 1.20 15.32
CA PHE A 201 0.57 2.43 14.71
C PHE A 201 -0.19 2.16 13.42
N ALA A 202 -1.00 3.13 13.03
CA ALA A 202 -1.65 3.22 11.74
C ALA A 202 -1.18 4.52 11.08
N GLN A 203 -0.75 4.42 9.83
CA GLN A 203 -0.49 5.56 8.96
C GLN A 203 -1.71 5.74 8.06
N LEU A 204 -2.33 6.92 8.12
CA LEU A 204 -3.46 7.26 7.26
C LEU A 204 -2.97 7.74 5.88
N SER A 205 -3.85 7.81 4.90
CA SER A 205 -3.65 8.36 3.55
C SER A 205 -3.22 9.84 3.54
N CYS A 206 -3.39 10.55 4.65
CA CYS A 206 -2.85 11.90 4.88
C CYS A 206 -1.44 11.90 5.47
N SER A 207 -0.77 10.75 5.52
CA SER A 207 0.57 10.50 6.08
C SER A 207 0.69 10.66 7.60
N HIS A 208 -0.35 11.09 8.31
CA HIS A 208 -0.35 11.18 9.76
C HIS A 208 -0.37 9.79 10.42
N ILE A 209 0.37 9.67 11.51
CA ILE A 209 0.64 8.41 12.21
C ILE A 209 0.11 8.49 13.64
N PHE A 210 -0.79 7.58 14.01
CA PHE A 210 -1.35 7.47 15.35
C PHE A 210 -1.24 6.04 15.86
N CYS A 211 -1.13 5.86 17.18
CA CYS A 211 -1.18 4.51 17.70
C CYS A 211 -2.59 3.94 17.50
N ARG A 212 -2.68 2.66 17.15
CA ARG A 212 -3.94 1.98 16.78
C ARG A 212 -4.99 2.13 17.89
N SER A 213 -4.58 1.98 19.15
CA SER A 213 -5.47 2.12 20.30
C SER A 213 -6.17 3.49 20.37
N CYS A 214 -5.46 4.59 20.13
CA CYS A 214 -6.06 5.93 20.25
C CYS A 214 -7.01 6.26 19.09
N ILE A 215 -6.64 5.89 17.87
CA ILE A 215 -7.49 6.16 16.70
C ILE A 215 -8.72 5.25 16.69
N GLU A 216 -8.57 3.97 17.06
CA GLU A 216 -9.68 3.03 17.22
C GLU A 216 -10.68 3.49 18.29
N GLU A 217 -10.20 3.97 19.43
CA GLU A 217 -11.05 4.49 20.50
C GLU A 217 -11.81 5.74 20.04
N TYR A 218 -11.12 6.70 19.43
CA TYR A 218 -11.73 7.93 18.93
C TYR A 218 -12.81 7.68 17.86
N TRP A 219 -12.52 6.82 16.88
CA TRP A 219 -13.50 6.44 15.85
C TRP A 219 -14.64 5.60 16.43
N SER A 220 -14.37 4.71 17.38
CA SER A 220 -15.42 3.92 18.06
C SER A 220 -16.39 4.82 18.82
N ILE A 221 -15.91 5.88 19.48
CA ILE A 221 -16.76 6.89 20.13
C ILE A 221 -17.64 7.59 19.09
N SER A 222 -17.02 8.08 18.01
CA SER A 222 -17.73 8.80 16.93
C SER A 222 -18.83 7.95 16.29
N VAL A 223 -18.51 6.68 15.99
CA VAL A 223 -19.47 5.69 15.46
C VAL A 223 -20.57 5.37 16.46
N ARG A 224 -20.25 5.27 17.76
CA ARG A 224 -21.26 5.08 18.81
C ARG A 224 -22.23 6.25 18.85
N GLU A 225 -21.74 7.48 18.75
CA GLU A 225 -22.53 8.72 18.72
C GLU A 225 -23.31 8.92 17.41
N GLY A 226 -23.00 8.15 16.36
CA GLY A 226 -23.64 8.29 15.05
C GLY A 226 -23.03 9.42 14.20
N ASP A 227 -21.93 10.02 14.65
CA ASP A 227 -21.23 11.09 13.94
C ASP A 227 -20.19 10.49 12.98
N LEU A 228 -20.65 10.09 11.79
CA LEU A 228 -19.77 9.63 10.72
C LEU A 228 -18.84 10.71 10.19
N GLU A 229 -19.16 11.99 10.40
CA GLU A 229 -18.27 13.06 9.95
C GLU A 229 -16.98 13.03 10.76
N ARG A 230 -17.04 12.77 12.06
CA ARG A 230 -15.83 12.65 12.91
C ARG A 230 -14.95 11.44 12.64
N VAL A 231 -15.39 10.48 11.81
CA VAL A 231 -14.55 9.36 11.37
C VAL A 231 -13.56 9.86 10.30
N ARG A 232 -12.49 10.51 10.78
CA ARG A 232 -11.40 11.11 9.99
C ARG A 232 -10.12 11.20 10.81
N CYS A 233 -9.05 11.67 10.18
CA CYS A 233 -7.78 11.96 10.84
C CYS A 233 -7.96 12.94 12.01
N ILE A 234 -7.24 12.67 13.11
CA ILE A 234 -7.32 13.44 14.37
C ILE A 234 -6.41 14.67 14.35
N ASP A 235 -5.56 14.79 13.33
CA ASP A 235 -4.69 15.96 13.16
C ASP A 235 -5.51 17.25 12.95
N PRO A 236 -5.16 18.37 13.62
CA PRO A 236 -5.91 19.62 13.52
C PRO A 236 -6.05 20.18 12.09
N GLU A 237 -5.06 20.00 11.24
CA GLU A 237 -5.11 20.48 9.85
C GLU A 237 -6.06 19.60 9.02
N CYS A 238 -6.01 18.28 9.24
CA CYS A 238 -6.92 17.35 8.59
C CYS A 238 -8.38 17.54 9.05
N MET A 239 -8.60 17.83 10.34
CA MET A 239 -9.93 18.13 10.85
C MET A 239 -10.54 19.37 10.17
N LYS A 240 -9.74 20.42 9.96
CA LYS A 240 -10.16 21.64 9.24
C LYS A 240 -10.45 21.36 7.77
N ALA A 241 -9.64 20.52 7.13
CA ALA A 241 -9.84 20.11 5.73
C ALA A 241 -11.11 19.26 5.51
N LYS A 242 -11.72 18.76 6.59
CA LYS A 242 -12.91 17.91 6.57
C LYS A 242 -12.83 16.68 5.66
N LYS A 243 -11.63 16.19 5.39
CA LYS A 243 -11.42 14.97 4.61
C LYS A 243 -11.78 13.77 5.48
N GLY A 244 -12.84 13.04 5.11
CA GLY A 244 -13.23 11.79 5.76
C GLY A 244 -12.18 10.69 5.61
N ALA A 245 -12.18 9.72 6.52
CA ALA A 245 -11.40 8.51 6.35
C ALA A 245 -11.91 7.69 5.15
N THR A 246 -11.01 6.96 4.48
CA THR A 246 -11.40 6.01 3.43
C THR A 246 -11.96 4.73 4.03
N ASP A 247 -12.72 3.97 3.24
CA ASP A 247 -13.26 2.67 3.66
C ASP A 247 -12.13 1.73 4.15
N ASP A 248 -11.02 1.65 3.41
CA ASP A 248 -9.86 0.83 3.78
C ASP A 248 -9.24 1.26 5.11
N GLU A 249 -9.13 2.57 5.38
CA GLU A 249 -8.62 3.08 6.66
C GLU A 249 -9.54 2.67 7.81
N VAL A 250 -10.85 2.79 7.63
CA VAL A 250 -11.83 2.41 8.64
C VAL A 250 -11.79 0.92 8.92
N GLU A 251 -11.66 0.09 7.87
CA GLU A 251 -11.56 -1.37 8.00
C GLU A 251 -10.23 -1.83 8.63
N GLN A 252 -9.15 -1.07 8.46
CA GLN A 252 -7.86 -1.34 9.10
C GLN A 252 -7.83 -0.97 10.59
N VAL A 253 -8.62 0.02 11.01
CA VAL A 253 -8.61 0.56 12.38
C VAL A 253 -9.74 -0.01 13.23
N LEU A 254 -10.98 -0.02 12.71
CA LEU A 254 -12.14 -0.52 13.43
C LEU A 254 -12.33 -2.01 13.16
N SER A 255 -12.72 -2.74 14.20
CA SER A 255 -13.05 -4.16 14.10
C SER A 255 -14.39 -4.46 14.80
N GLY A 256 -14.91 -5.67 14.58
CA GLY A 256 -16.08 -6.20 15.28
C GLY A 256 -17.32 -5.30 15.22
N ILE A 257 -17.86 -4.97 16.39
CA ILE A 257 -19.14 -4.25 16.55
C ILE A 257 -19.04 -2.82 16.02
N SER A 258 -17.94 -2.12 16.26
CA SER A 258 -17.74 -0.74 15.79
C SER A 258 -17.76 -0.68 14.26
N LEU A 259 -17.06 -1.61 13.59
CA LEU A 259 -17.05 -1.65 12.13
C LEU A 259 -18.43 -1.98 11.55
N ALA A 260 -19.13 -2.97 12.12
CA ALA A 260 -20.49 -3.31 11.70
C ALA A 260 -21.47 -2.14 11.85
N ARG A 261 -21.38 -1.40 12.98
CA ARG A 261 -22.17 -0.20 13.21
C ARG A 261 -21.84 0.92 12.23
N TRP A 262 -20.56 1.14 11.94
CA TRP A 262 -20.14 2.14 10.95
C TRP A 262 -20.71 1.83 9.56
N ARG A 263 -20.62 0.58 9.09
CA ARG A 263 -21.22 0.14 7.82
C ARG A 263 -22.72 0.42 7.80
N TRP A 264 -23.44 0.02 8.85
CA TRP A 264 -24.87 0.28 8.97
C TRP A 264 -25.22 1.77 8.96
N LEU A 265 -24.47 2.61 9.69
CA LEU A 265 -24.68 4.07 9.69
C LEU A 265 -24.45 4.68 8.30
N ARG A 266 -23.43 4.20 7.58
CA ARG A 266 -23.10 4.68 6.24
C ARG A 266 -24.22 4.34 5.26
N ASP A 267 -24.65 3.09 5.28
CA ASP A 267 -25.75 2.61 4.43
C ASP A 267 -27.05 3.33 4.78
N LYS A 268 -27.33 3.54 6.07
CA LYS A 268 -28.47 4.33 6.55
C LYS A 268 -28.42 5.76 6.00
N ARG A 269 -27.28 6.46 6.11
CA ARG A 269 -27.13 7.85 5.65
C ARG A 269 -27.31 7.97 4.13
N GLU A 270 -26.75 7.04 3.36
CA GLU A 270 -26.92 7.00 1.90
C GLU A 270 -28.37 6.69 1.51
N PHE A 271 -29.06 5.88 2.32
CA PHE A 271 -30.47 5.61 2.13
C PHE A 271 -31.36 6.82 2.43
N GLU A 272 -31.12 7.48 3.56
CA GLU A 272 -31.87 8.66 4.02
C GLU A 272 -31.64 9.90 3.13
N ARG A 273 -30.62 9.88 2.27
CA ARG A 273 -30.36 10.92 1.27
C ARG A 273 -31.51 11.07 0.26
N ASP A 274 -32.28 10.01 0.03
CA ASP A 274 -33.47 10.04 -0.82
C ASP A 274 -34.64 10.69 -0.08
N PRO A 275 -35.20 11.81 -0.57
CA PRO A 275 -36.27 12.53 0.13
C PRO A 275 -37.59 11.75 0.21
N ASP A 276 -37.77 10.68 -0.59
CA ASP A 276 -38.98 9.83 -0.54
C ASP A 276 -38.76 8.54 0.28
N HIS A 277 -37.61 8.41 0.96
CA HIS A 277 -37.35 7.34 1.91
C HIS A 277 -38.35 7.42 3.09
N VAL A 278 -38.76 6.26 3.59
CA VAL A 278 -39.51 6.17 4.84
C VAL A 278 -39.11 4.94 5.63
N TYR A 279 -39.31 4.99 6.94
CA TYR A 279 -39.09 3.85 7.82
C TYR A 279 -40.27 2.88 7.82
N CYS A 280 -39.96 1.57 7.79
CA CYS A 280 -40.95 0.53 7.98
C CYS A 280 -41.51 0.60 9.41
N PRO A 281 -42.84 0.68 9.60
CA PRO A 281 -43.45 0.76 10.93
C PRO A 281 -43.34 -0.54 11.75
N ALA A 282 -42.99 -1.66 11.12
CA ALA A 282 -42.91 -2.96 11.78
C ALA A 282 -41.50 -3.32 12.25
N CYS A 283 -40.47 -3.00 11.45
CA CYS A 283 -39.08 -3.41 11.74
C CYS A 283 -38.07 -2.26 11.68
N GLU A 284 -38.53 -1.03 11.47
CA GLU A 284 -37.70 0.19 11.42
C GLU A 284 -36.58 0.17 10.37
N SER A 285 -36.62 -0.78 9.43
CA SER A 285 -35.72 -0.78 8.28
C SER A 285 -36.12 0.35 7.32
N PRO A 286 -35.15 1.04 6.71
CA PRO A 286 -35.45 2.10 5.76
C PRO A 286 -36.00 1.51 4.44
N VAL A 287 -37.00 2.17 3.84
CA VAL A 287 -37.74 1.70 2.65
C VAL A 287 -37.85 2.81 1.60
N ARG A 288 -37.40 2.53 0.36
CA ARG A 288 -37.50 3.44 -0.81
C ARG A 288 -38.87 3.35 -1.45
N LYS A 289 -39.19 4.31 -2.33
CA LYS A 289 -40.33 4.20 -3.25
C LYS A 289 -40.14 2.97 -4.13
N CYS A 290 -41.24 2.29 -4.46
CA CYS A 290 -41.19 1.17 -5.39
C CYS A 290 -40.95 1.69 -6.82
N GLU A 291 -39.94 1.16 -7.52
CA GLU A 291 -39.47 1.67 -8.81
C GLU A 291 -40.26 1.16 -10.04
N LYS A 292 -41.29 0.33 -9.86
CA LYS A 292 -42.06 -0.22 -10.99
C LYS A 292 -42.75 0.90 -11.78
N ASP A 293 -42.58 0.92 -13.10
CA ASP A 293 -43.01 2.00 -14.01
C ASP A 293 -44.50 2.38 -13.88
N ASP A 294 -45.40 1.39 -13.75
CA ASP A 294 -46.85 1.62 -13.57
C ASP A 294 -47.24 2.31 -12.25
N MET A 295 -46.33 2.30 -11.27
CA MET A 295 -46.53 2.83 -9.91
C MET A 295 -45.88 4.22 -9.73
N ASN A 296 -45.15 4.69 -10.73
CA ASN A 296 -44.21 5.81 -10.61
C ASN A 296 -44.73 7.16 -11.09
N ALA A 297 -45.98 7.25 -11.56
CA ALA A 297 -46.62 8.51 -11.88
C ALA A 297 -46.57 9.48 -10.67
N PRO A 298 -46.22 10.78 -10.85
CA PRO A 298 -46.03 11.75 -9.77
C PRO A 298 -47.24 11.90 -8.83
N ASP A 299 -48.44 11.72 -9.39
CA ASP A 299 -49.73 11.71 -8.67
C ASP A 299 -50.49 10.39 -8.84
N GLY A 300 -49.76 9.32 -9.17
CA GLY A 300 -50.32 7.99 -9.32
C GLY A 300 -50.87 7.49 -7.99
N PRO A 301 -51.91 6.64 -8.01
CA PRO A 301 -52.56 6.19 -6.78
C PRO A 301 -51.67 5.24 -5.95
N TRP A 302 -50.51 4.85 -6.49
CA TRP A 302 -49.47 4.04 -5.85
C TRP A 302 -48.31 4.85 -5.24
N VAL A 303 -48.32 6.19 -5.36
CA VAL A 303 -47.26 7.06 -4.82
C VAL A 303 -47.04 6.90 -3.30
N LYS A 304 -48.09 6.42 -2.60
CA LYS A 304 -48.08 6.18 -1.16
C LYS A 304 -47.66 4.76 -0.79
N PHE A 305 -47.55 3.83 -1.73
CA PHE A 305 -47.22 2.44 -1.47
C PHE A 305 -45.75 2.26 -1.11
N ARG A 306 -45.48 1.40 -0.13
CA ARG A 306 -44.14 0.95 0.25
C ARG A 306 -44.16 -0.55 0.54
N LEU A 307 -43.08 -1.22 0.16
CA LEU A 307 -42.84 -2.63 0.46
C LEU A 307 -41.46 -2.74 1.13
N CYS A 308 -41.42 -3.21 2.37
CA CYS A 308 -40.16 -3.44 3.07
C CYS A 308 -39.44 -4.65 2.48
N ASN A 309 -38.15 -4.52 2.16
CA ASN A 309 -37.35 -5.65 1.66
C ASN A 309 -36.94 -6.62 2.77
N GLU A 310 -36.81 -6.14 4.01
CA GLU A 310 -36.42 -6.95 5.18
C GLU A 310 -37.57 -7.85 5.67
N CYS A 311 -38.71 -7.25 6.05
CA CYS A 311 -39.83 -7.99 6.63
C CYS A 311 -41.01 -8.24 5.67
N ARG A 312 -40.90 -7.78 4.41
CA ARG A 312 -41.94 -7.92 3.36
C ARG A 312 -43.27 -7.25 3.69
N PHE A 313 -43.33 -6.41 4.72
CA PHE A 313 -44.53 -5.67 5.09
C PHE A 313 -44.87 -4.58 4.05
N SER A 314 -46.11 -4.58 3.58
CA SER A 314 -46.65 -3.58 2.66
C SER A 314 -47.46 -2.52 3.39
N PHE A 315 -47.09 -1.25 3.27
CA PHE A 315 -47.69 -0.17 4.05
C PHE A 315 -47.86 1.13 3.27
N CYS A 316 -48.70 2.02 3.80
CA CYS A 316 -48.90 3.37 3.29
C CYS A 316 -47.88 4.34 3.91
N LYS A 317 -47.16 5.11 3.09
CA LYS A 317 -46.14 6.06 3.54
C LYS A 317 -46.69 7.18 4.44
N VAL A 318 -47.99 7.48 4.32
CA VAL A 318 -48.70 8.55 5.03
C VAL A 318 -49.20 8.08 6.40
N CYS A 319 -50.10 7.11 6.45
CA CYS A 319 -50.68 6.64 7.73
C CYS A 319 -49.83 5.59 8.46
N LYS A 320 -48.80 5.03 7.82
CA LYS A 320 -47.94 3.96 8.35
C LYS A 320 -48.69 2.65 8.69
N SER A 321 -49.95 2.50 8.29
CA SER A 321 -50.70 1.24 8.39
C SER A 321 -50.54 0.37 7.15
N SER A 322 -51.04 -0.88 7.21
CA SER A 322 -51.12 -1.80 6.07
C SER A 322 -51.66 -1.10 4.82
N TRP A 323 -51.08 -1.42 3.67
CA TRP A 323 -51.47 -0.80 2.41
C TRP A 323 -52.95 -1.03 2.12
N HIS A 324 -53.71 0.07 2.01
CA HIS A 324 -55.16 0.06 1.80
C HIS A 324 -55.56 0.16 0.32
N GLY A 325 -54.60 0.14 -0.60
CA GLY A 325 -54.85 0.18 -2.05
C GLY A 325 -54.97 1.60 -2.64
N PRO A 326 -54.98 1.68 -3.98
CA PRO A 326 -54.94 2.94 -4.73
C PRO A 326 -56.23 3.78 -4.64
N LEU A 327 -57.39 3.12 -4.49
CA LEU A 327 -58.71 3.77 -4.54
C LEU A 327 -59.25 4.15 -3.15
N VAL A 328 -58.69 3.59 -2.08
CA VAL A 328 -59.14 3.85 -0.71
C VAL A 328 -58.44 5.09 -0.18
N VAL A 329 -59.25 6.06 0.26
CA VAL A 329 -58.74 7.29 0.87
C VAL A 329 -58.00 6.96 2.17
N CYS A 330 -56.78 7.46 2.27
CA CYS A 330 -55.98 7.32 3.48
C CYS A 330 -56.73 7.97 4.66
N PRO A 331 -56.89 7.29 5.81
CA PRO A 331 -57.65 7.80 6.95
C PRO A 331 -57.00 9.03 7.61
N VAL A 332 -55.72 9.29 7.31
CA VAL A 332 -55.03 10.51 7.71
C VAL A 332 -55.23 11.59 6.64
N PRO A 333 -55.86 12.74 6.95
CA PRO A 333 -56.06 13.83 6.00
C PRO A 333 -54.73 14.39 5.50
N LEU A 334 -54.54 14.41 4.17
CA LEU A 334 -53.33 14.97 3.53
C LEU A 334 -53.13 16.45 3.87
N GLU A 335 -54.19 17.21 4.11
CA GLU A 335 -54.11 18.62 4.50
C GLU A 335 -53.39 18.83 5.84
N LEU A 336 -53.61 17.93 6.81
CA LEU A 336 -52.96 18.03 8.12
C LEU A 336 -51.45 17.80 8.00
N VAL A 337 -51.06 16.83 7.16
CA VAL A 337 -49.65 16.51 6.88
C VAL A 337 -48.99 17.64 6.08
N ARG A 338 -49.67 18.21 5.09
CA ARG A 338 -49.16 19.35 4.29
C ARG A 338 -48.93 20.59 5.16
N ARG A 339 -49.90 20.95 6.01
CA ARG A 339 -49.76 22.09 6.94
C ARG A 339 -48.62 21.89 7.93
N TYR A 340 -48.41 20.67 8.40
CA TYR A 340 -47.29 20.35 9.30
C TYR A 340 -45.93 20.46 8.58
N VAL A 341 -45.84 19.92 7.35
CA VAL A 341 -44.62 20.00 6.52
C VAL A 341 -44.29 21.46 6.14
N GLU A 342 -45.28 22.26 5.77
CA GLU A 342 -45.13 23.69 5.48
C GLU A 342 -44.65 24.46 6.73
N ALA A 343 -45.25 24.22 7.89
CA ALA A 343 -44.84 24.85 9.15
C ALA A 343 -43.41 24.47 9.59
N THR A 344 -42.94 23.25 9.27
CA THR A 344 -41.56 22.84 9.56
C THR A 344 -40.53 23.44 8.60
N LYS A 345 -40.91 23.80 7.37
CA LYS A 345 -40.02 24.45 6.40
C LYS A 345 -39.80 25.93 6.72
N THR A 346 -40.84 26.64 7.16
CA THR A 346 -40.72 28.04 7.61
C THR A 346 -39.83 28.18 8.85
N ASN A 347 -39.86 27.22 9.78
CA ASN A 347 -38.99 27.24 10.97
C ASN A 347 -37.51 26.93 10.70
N SER A 348 -37.16 26.39 9.54
CA SER A 348 -35.76 26.15 9.13
C SER A 348 -35.15 27.30 8.31
N GLU A 349 -35.95 28.28 7.89
CA GLU A 349 -35.48 29.47 7.15
C GLU A 349 -35.32 30.70 8.05
N GLU A 350 -35.82 30.66 9.29
CA GLU A 350 -35.71 31.74 10.29
C GLU A 350 -34.66 31.47 11.41
N ALA A 351 -33.91 30.36 11.32
CA ALA A 351 -32.79 30.00 12.20
C ALA A 351 -31.50 29.85 11.39
#